data_AF-A0A1B6HTE5-F1
#
_entry.id   AF-A0A1B6HTE5-F1
#
_cell.length_a   1.000
_cell.length_b   1.000
_cell.length_c   1.000
_cell.angle_alpha   90.00
_cell.angle_beta   90.00
_cell.angle_gamma   90.00
#
_symmetry.space_group_name_H-M   'P 1'
#
loop_
_entity.id
_entity.type
_entity.pdbx_description
1 polymer ?
#
loop_
_entity_poly.entity_id
_entity_poly.type
_entity_poly.pdbx_seq_one_letter_code
_entity_poly.pdbx_strand_id
1 'polypeptide(L)'
;MEGEVELVARQLAGAVELAMANSVPQQQRLEAYNACEHFKEKSPLCVQCGLYLAQKPEFSLVVRHFGLQLMEHCIKYRWYNLTQPEKLFIKENAMKLIEGGLDVQSVEQAHIKDALSRVIVEMIKREWPQQWPTLLTELSQACGKGCTQTELVLLVFLRLAEDVAILQ
;
A
#
# COMPACT_ATOMS: atom_id res chain seq x y z
N MET A 1 13.91 2.32 16.28
CA MET A 1 12.75 2.49 15.38
C MET A 1 12.57 1.30 14.46
N GLU A 2 13.56 0.86 13.68
CA GLU A 2 13.39 -0.30 12.77
C GLU A 2 12.94 -1.59 13.48
N GLY A 3 13.58 -1.95 14.60
CA GLY A 3 13.19 -3.16 15.35
C GLY A 3 11.79 -3.11 15.99
N GLU A 4 11.27 -1.91 16.26
CA GLU A 4 9.91 -1.72 16.78
C GLU A 4 8.88 -1.92 15.67
N VAL A 5 9.10 -1.31 14.50
CA VAL A 5 8.24 -1.47 13.32
C VAL A 5 8.17 -2.93 12.91
N GLU A 6 9.29 -3.64 12.89
CA GLU A 6 9.36 -5.05 12.56
C GLU A 6 8.56 -5.92 13.53
N LEU A 7 8.70 -5.70 14.84
CA LEU A 7 7.95 -6.43 15.85
C LEU A 7 6.43 -6.23 15.69
N VAL A 8 6.01 -4.97 15.56
CA VAL A 8 4.60 -4.60 15.41
C VAL A 8 4.03 -5.14 14.09
N ALA A 9 4.78 -5.05 13.00
CA ALA A 9 4.37 -5.58 11.71
C ALA A 9 4.17 -7.09 11.77
N ARG A 10 5.05 -7.85 12.43
CA ARG A 10 4.86 -9.31 12.59
C ARG A 10 3.63 -9.66 13.43
N GLN A 11 3.35 -8.91 14.49
CA GLN A 11 2.13 -9.09 15.27
C GLN A 11 0.88 -8.83 14.41
N LEU A 12 0.93 -7.79 13.60
CA LEU A 12 -0.16 -7.43 12.69
C LEU A 12 -0.36 -8.48 11.59
N ALA A 13 0.72 -9.04 11.03
CA ALA A 13 0.66 -10.16 10.09
C ALA A 13 -0.08 -11.35 10.70
N GLY A 14 0.26 -11.73 11.94
CA GLY A 14 -0.42 -12.80 12.67
C GLY A 14 -1.90 -12.50 12.89
N ALA A 15 -2.28 -11.26 13.20
CA ALA A 15 -3.68 -10.86 13.37
C ALA A 15 -4.46 -10.95 12.04
N VAL A 16 -3.85 -10.55 10.92
CA VAL A 16 -4.46 -10.65 9.58
C VAL A 16 -4.70 -12.11 9.20
N GLU A 17 -3.71 -12.98 9.42
CA GLU A 17 -3.85 -14.41 9.12
C GLU A 17 -4.89 -15.07 10.01
N LEU A 18 -4.93 -14.72 11.30
CA LEU A 18 -5.93 -15.20 12.24
C LEU A 18 -7.35 -14.76 11.84
N ALA A 19 -7.52 -13.52 11.41
CA ALA A 19 -8.81 -12.99 10.95
C ALA A 19 -9.34 -13.75 9.70
N MET A 20 -8.44 -14.24 8.86
CA MET A 20 -8.76 -14.92 7.60
C MET A 20 -8.77 -16.46 7.71
N ALA A 21 -8.41 -17.02 8.88
CA ALA A 21 -8.33 -18.46 9.09
C ALA A 21 -9.71 -19.13 9.15
N ASN A 22 -9.94 -20.16 8.33
CA ASN A 22 -11.19 -20.92 8.38
C ASN A 22 -11.27 -21.90 9.56
N SER A 23 -10.14 -22.23 10.18
CA SER A 23 -10.01 -23.20 11.27
C SER A 23 -10.28 -22.62 12.66
N VAL A 24 -10.46 -21.30 12.77
CA VAL A 24 -10.50 -20.57 14.04
C VAL A 24 -11.94 -20.13 14.35
N PRO A 25 -12.38 -20.17 15.63
CA PRO A 25 -13.72 -19.72 16.02
C PRO A 25 -14.01 -18.28 15.58
N GLN A 26 -15.24 -18.03 15.13
CA GLN A 26 -15.72 -16.72 14.66
C GLN A 26 -15.34 -15.57 15.61
N GLN A 27 -15.47 -15.78 16.92
CA GLN A 27 -15.17 -14.78 17.94
C GLN A 27 -13.70 -14.32 17.90
N GLN A 28 -12.75 -15.26 17.81
CA GLN A 28 -11.32 -14.93 17.75
C GLN A 28 -10.96 -14.24 16.43
N ARG A 29 -11.59 -14.63 15.32
CA ARG A 29 -11.40 -13.94 14.02
C ARG A 29 -11.89 -12.50 14.07
N LEU A 30 -13.04 -12.27 14.70
CA LEU A 30 -13.61 -10.94 14.87
C LEU A 30 -12.73 -10.06 15.76
N GLU A 31 -12.18 -10.61 16.84
CA GLU A 31 -11.22 -9.91 17.70
C GLU A 31 -9.96 -9.51 16.92
N ALA A 32 -9.40 -10.42 16.14
CA ALA A 32 -8.24 -10.15 15.29
C ALA A 32 -8.53 -9.09 14.21
N TYR A 33 -9.69 -9.18 13.56
CA TYR A 33 -10.14 -8.19 12.59
C TYR A 33 -10.29 -6.80 13.22
N ASN A 34 -10.92 -6.70 14.39
CA ASN A 34 -11.09 -5.43 15.10
C ASN A 34 -9.74 -4.83 15.53
N ALA A 35 -8.76 -5.67 15.90
CA ALA A 35 -7.41 -5.20 16.19
C ALA A 35 -6.73 -4.61 14.94
N CYS A 36 -6.88 -5.23 13.78
CA CYS A 36 -6.40 -4.72 12.50
C CYS A 36 -7.05 -3.38 12.12
N GLU A 37 -8.38 -3.26 12.27
CA GLU A 37 -9.10 -2.01 12.01
C GLU A 37 -8.67 -0.89 12.96
N HIS A 38 -8.55 -1.19 14.25
CA HIS A 38 -8.08 -0.23 15.25
C HIS A 38 -6.66 0.28 14.92
N PHE A 39 -5.76 -0.62 14.51
CA PHE A 39 -4.41 -0.26 14.10
C PHE A 39 -4.43 0.66 12.87
N LYS A 40 -5.22 0.31 11.85
CA LYS A 40 -5.36 1.07 10.61
C LYS A 40 -5.83 2.52 10.85
N GLU A 41 -6.77 2.71 11.78
CA GLU A 41 -7.31 4.02 12.12
C GLU A 41 -6.34 4.86 12.97
N LYS A 42 -5.78 4.28 14.04
CA LYS A 42 -5.16 5.07 15.12
C LYS A 42 -3.65 5.01 15.16
N SER A 43 -3.03 3.98 14.58
CA SER A 43 -1.59 3.78 14.73
C SER A 43 -0.78 4.84 13.97
N PRO A 44 0.22 5.50 14.62
CA PRO A 44 1.17 6.37 13.93
C PRO A 44 2.15 5.57 13.05
N LEU A 45 2.33 4.28 13.32
CA LEU A 45 3.23 3.38 12.57
C LEU A 45 2.58 2.74 11.34
N CYS A 46 1.35 3.15 11.01
CA CYS A 46 0.53 2.51 9.98
C CYS A 46 1.24 2.43 8.61
N VAL A 47 1.93 3.50 8.18
CA VAL A 47 2.67 3.52 6.92
C VAL A 47 3.91 2.64 7.00
N GLN A 48 4.69 2.77 8.07
CA GLN A 48 5.95 2.03 8.24
C GLN A 48 5.68 0.53 8.30
N CYS A 49 4.68 0.10 9.08
CA CYS A 49 4.24 -1.30 9.12
C CYS A 49 3.62 -1.73 7.78
N GLY A 50 2.80 -0.89 7.15
CA GLY A 50 2.20 -1.21 5.84
C GLY A 50 3.26 -1.47 4.76
N LEU A 51 4.28 -0.62 4.70
CA LEU A 51 5.42 -0.78 3.80
C LEU A 51 6.22 -2.04 4.12
N TYR A 52 6.53 -2.27 5.40
CA TYR A 52 7.27 -3.45 5.85
C TYR A 52 6.54 -4.74 5.44
N LEU A 53 5.23 -4.81 5.66
CA LEU A 53 4.40 -5.96 5.29
C LEU A 53 4.36 -6.17 3.76
N ALA A 54 4.24 -5.10 2.97
CA ALA A 54 4.12 -5.22 1.51
C ALA A 54 5.41 -5.71 0.83
N GLN A 55 6.57 -5.27 1.31
CA GLN A 55 7.89 -5.53 0.70
C GLN A 55 8.43 -6.93 0.97
N LYS A 56 8.10 -7.51 2.13
CA LYS A 56 8.72 -8.71 2.65
C LYS A 56 8.09 -9.96 2.02
N PRO A 57 8.84 -10.73 1.20
CA PRO A 57 8.30 -11.89 0.49
C PRO A 57 7.94 -13.06 1.41
N GLU A 58 8.44 -13.07 2.66
CA GLU A 58 8.08 -14.09 3.65
C GLU A 58 6.61 -14.03 4.09
N PHE A 59 5.92 -12.90 3.88
CA PHE A 59 4.52 -12.76 4.24
C PHE A 59 3.59 -13.28 3.15
N SER A 60 2.46 -13.84 3.59
CA SER A 60 1.39 -14.27 2.70
C SER A 60 0.82 -13.10 1.87
N LEU A 61 0.28 -13.39 0.69
CA LEU A 61 -0.30 -12.36 -0.19
C LEU A 61 -1.39 -11.53 0.48
N VAL A 62 -2.18 -12.16 1.37
CA VAL A 62 -3.21 -11.48 2.17
C VAL A 62 -2.60 -10.43 3.10
N VAL A 63 -1.50 -10.76 3.78
CA VAL A 63 -0.77 -9.84 4.66
C VAL A 63 -0.13 -8.71 3.85
N ARG A 64 0.50 -9.03 2.71
CA ARG A 64 1.12 -8.02 1.83
C ARG A 64 0.07 -7.05 1.28
N HIS A 65 -1.09 -7.57 0.87
CA HIS A 65 -2.24 -6.76 0.43
C HIS A 65 -2.74 -5.86 1.55
N PHE A 66 -2.89 -6.39 2.77
CA PHE A 66 -3.28 -5.59 3.93
C PHE A 66 -2.25 -4.48 4.21
N GLY A 67 -0.95 -4.73 4.04
CA GLY A 67 0.08 -3.71 4.13
C GLY A 67 -0.14 -2.53 3.18
N LEU A 68 -0.49 -2.79 1.92
CA LEU A 68 -0.84 -1.76 0.95
C LEU A 68 -2.15 -1.04 1.33
N GLN A 69 -3.13 -1.76 1.86
CA GLN A 69 -4.39 -1.19 2.36
C GLN A 69 -4.16 -0.21 3.52
N LEU A 70 -3.20 -0.47 4.41
CA LEU A 70 -2.80 0.46 5.47
C LEU A 70 -2.24 1.76 4.90
N MET A 71 -1.36 1.66 3.90
CA MET A 71 -0.80 2.83 3.21
C MET A 71 -1.90 3.63 2.53
N GLU A 72 -2.77 2.97 1.75
CA GLU A 72 -3.92 3.58 1.08
C GLU A 72 -4.80 4.32 2.09
N HIS A 73 -5.16 3.67 3.20
CA HIS A 73 -6.00 4.28 4.25
C HIS A 73 -5.34 5.51 4.88
N CYS A 74 -4.04 5.44 5.18
CA CYS A 74 -3.32 6.57 5.75
C CYS A 74 -3.31 7.78 4.80
N ILE A 75 -3.00 7.55 3.51
CA ILE A 75 -3.07 8.61 2.49
C ILE A 75 -4.50 9.11 2.36
N LYS A 76 -5.49 8.21 2.38
CA LYS A 76 -6.87 8.59 2.15
C LYS A 76 -7.41 9.53 3.22
N TYR A 77 -7.20 9.18 4.49
CA TYR A 77 -7.90 9.82 5.61
C TYR A 77 -7.02 10.70 6.49
N ARG A 78 -5.68 10.54 6.44
CA ARG A 78 -4.77 11.22 7.38
C ARG A 78 -3.71 12.09 6.68
N TRP A 79 -3.70 12.17 5.36
CA TRP A 79 -2.69 12.90 4.59
C TRP A 79 -2.45 14.33 5.04
N TYR A 80 -3.51 15.08 5.35
CA TYR A 80 -3.40 16.48 5.77
C TYR A 80 -2.83 16.64 7.19
N ASN A 81 -2.84 15.57 7.99
CA ASN A 81 -2.24 15.55 9.33
C ASN A 81 -0.76 15.12 9.29
N LEU A 82 -0.27 14.62 8.15
CA LEU A 82 1.12 14.21 7.99
C LEU A 82 2.04 15.42 7.78
N THR A 83 3.21 15.34 8.38
CA THR A 83 4.31 16.27 8.16
C THR A 83 4.90 16.08 6.75
N GLN A 84 5.58 17.11 6.23
CA GLN A 84 6.21 17.03 4.91
C GLN A 84 7.22 15.87 4.79
N PRO A 85 8.07 15.58 5.79
CA PRO A 85 8.97 14.42 5.75
C PRO A 85 8.22 13.08 5.66
N GLU A 86 7.09 12.94 6.35
CA GLU A 86 6.26 11.72 6.28
C GLU A 86 5.63 11.53 4.90
N LYS A 87 5.14 12.62 4.29
CA LYS A 87 4.61 12.58 2.92
C LYS A 87 5.69 12.18 1.91
N LEU A 88 6.88 12.76 2.02
CA LEU A 88 8.03 12.40 1.18
C LEU A 88 8.43 10.94 1.38
N PHE A 89 8.48 10.48 2.63
CA PHE A 89 8.75 9.08 2.96
C PHE A 89 7.74 8.13 2.28
N ILE A 90 6.43 8.44 2.34
CA ILE A 90 5.39 7.62 1.67
C ILE A 90 5.62 7.61 0.17
N LYS A 91 5.77 8.79 -0.45
CA LYS A 91 5.93 8.95 -1.90
C LYS A 91 7.15 8.18 -2.41
N GLU A 92 8.32 8.38 -1.82
CA GLU A 92 9.57 7.73 -2.23
C GLU A 92 9.46 6.20 -2.12
N ASN A 93 8.91 5.70 -1.02
CA ASN A 93 8.79 4.26 -0.82
C ASN A 93 7.74 3.63 -1.71
N ALA A 94 6.60 4.29 -1.94
CA ALA A 94 5.59 3.81 -2.87
C ALA A 94 6.10 3.79 -4.32
N MET A 95 6.89 4.78 -4.74
CA MET A 95 7.55 4.74 -6.06
C MET A 95 8.59 3.62 -6.14
N LYS A 96 9.38 3.37 -5.09
CA LYS A 96 10.28 2.20 -5.02
C LYS A 96 9.51 0.87 -5.15
N LEU A 97 8.28 0.78 -4.62
CA LEU A 97 7.44 -0.41 -4.81
C LEU A 97 7.08 -0.62 -6.29
N ILE A 98 6.70 0.44 -7.01
CA ILE A 98 6.46 0.35 -8.47
C ILE A 98 7.74 -0.14 -9.16
N GLU A 99 8.88 0.45 -8.84
CA GLU A 99 10.15 0.22 -9.55
C GLU A 99 10.77 -1.17 -9.37
N GLY A 100 10.20 -2.04 -8.54
CA GLY A 100 10.72 -3.39 -8.27
C GLY A 100 10.75 -3.77 -6.79
N GLY A 101 10.22 -2.94 -5.91
CA GLY A 101 10.10 -3.25 -4.47
C GLY A 101 9.06 -4.32 -4.14
N LEU A 102 8.26 -4.75 -5.12
CA LEU A 102 7.37 -5.89 -5.01
C LEU A 102 7.86 -7.02 -5.91
N ASP A 103 8.16 -8.18 -5.33
CA ASP A 103 8.41 -9.41 -6.09
C ASP A 103 7.09 -9.96 -6.65
N VAL A 104 6.58 -9.28 -7.68
CA VAL A 104 5.26 -9.52 -8.28
C VAL A 104 5.41 -9.78 -9.76
N GLN A 105 6.04 -10.91 -10.08
CA GLN A 105 6.31 -11.33 -11.45
C GLN A 105 5.14 -12.12 -12.07
N SER A 106 4.27 -12.71 -11.25
CA SER A 106 3.15 -13.54 -11.71
C SER A 106 1.86 -12.74 -11.92
N VAL A 107 1.08 -13.16 -12.92
CA VAL A 107 -0.30 -12.69 -13.16
C VAL A 107 -1.22 -13.00 -11.97
N GLU A 108 -0.91 -14.05 -11.21
CA GLU A 108 -1.68 -14.49 -10.03
C GLU A 108 -1.68 -13.46 -8.88
N GLN A 109 -0.82 -12.45 -8.97
CA GLN A 109 -0.72 -11.37 -7.98
C GLN A 109 -1.37 -10.05 -8.45
N ALA A 110 -2.32 -10.13 -9.38
CA ALA A 110 -3.08 -8.98 -9.87
C ALA A 110 -3.70 -8.12 -8.75
N HIS A 111 -4.19 -8.73 -7.67
CA HIS A 111 -4.74 -8.01 -6.52
C HIS A 111 -3.69 -7.16 -5.77
N ILE A 112 -2.43 -7.57 -5.74
CA ILE A 112 -1.33 -6.77 -5.17
C ILE A 112 -1.03 -5.58 -6.07
N LYS A 113 -0.98 -5.79 -7.39
CA LYS A 113 -0.79 -4.71 -8.37
C LYS A 113 -1.92 -3.69 -8.28
N ASP A 114 -3.16 -4.16 -8.14
CA ASP A 114 -4.32 -3.32 -7.95
C ASP A 114 -4.22 -2.49 -6.66
N ALA A 115 -3.93 -3.13 -5.53
CA ALA A 115 -3.76 -2.43 -4.25
C ALA A 115 -2.66 -1.36 -4.31
N LEU A 116 -1.51 -1.66 -4.92
CA LEU A 116 -0.46 -0.66 -5.10
C LEU A 116 -0.94 0.49 -6.00
N SER A 117 -1.66 0.20 -7.09
CA SER A 117 -2.18 1.24 -7.98
C SER A 117 -3.07 2.24 -7.23
N ARG A 118 -3.90 1.76 -6.29
CA ARG A 118 -4.75 2.62 -5.44
C ARG A 118 -3.92 3.51 -4.52
N VAL A 119 -2.88 2.98 -3.90
CA VAL A 119 -1.93 3.77 -3.09
C VAL A 119 -1.36 4.94 -3.90
N ILE A 120 -0.91 4.68 -5.14
CA ILE A 120 -0.34 5.71 -6.01
C ILE A 120 -1.42 6.73 -6.42
N VAL A 121 -2.60 6.28 -6.85
CA VAL A 121 -3.69 7.17 -7.27
C VAL A 121 -4.16 8.07 -6.13
N GLU A 122 -4.25 7.56 -4.90
CA GLU A 122 -4.59 8.39 -3.74
C GLU A 122 -3.54 9.50 -3.51
N MET A 123 -2.25 9.26 -3.75
CA MET A 123 -1.24 10.33 -3.69
C MET A 123 -1.37 11.31 -4.86
N ILE A 124 -1.59 10.82 -6.09
CA ILE A 124 -1.76 11.66 -7.28
C ILE A 124 -2.92 12.64 -7.08
N LYS A 125 -4.07 12.16 -6.60
CA LYS A 125 -5.26 12.99 -6.33
C LYS A 125 -5.02 14.14 -5.35
N ARG A 126 -3.96 14.06 -4.53
CA ARG A 126 -3.64 15.05 -3.49
C ARG A 126 -2.52 16.00 -3.87
N GLU A 127 -1.54 15.54 -4.65
CA GLU A 127 -0.30 16.28 -4.89
C GLU A 127 -0.11 16.69 -6.36
N TRP A 128 -0.75 16.00 -7.32
CA TRP A 128 -0.63 16.34 -8.74
C TRP A 128 -1.71 17.35 -9.16
N PRO A 129 -1.39 18.38 -9.97
CA PRO A 129 -0.11 18.60 -10.65
C PRO A 129 0.92 19.49 -9.94
N GLN A 130 0.53 20.40 -9.06
CA GLN A 130 1.44 21.46 -8.59
C GLN A 130 2.52 20.98 -7.62
N GLN A 131 2.21 20.05 -6.71
CA GLN A 131 3.16 19.56 -5.70
C GLN A 131 3.99 18.36 -6.22
N TRP A 132 3.54 17.72 -7.29
CA TRP A 132 4.25 16.61 -7.94
C TRP A 132 4.41 16.80 -9.46
N PRO A 133 5.11 17.85 -9.90
CA PRO A 133 5.27 18.15 -11.33
C PRO A 133 6.05 17.08 -12.10
N THR A 134 6.91 16.32 -11.40
CA THR A 134 7.75 15.25 -11.96
C THR A 134 7.05 13.90 -12.12
N LEU A 135 5.77 13.78 -11.73
CA LEU A 135 5.02 12.51 -11.71
C LEU A 135 5.14 11.73 -13.03
N LEU A 136 4.85 12.38 -14.17
CA LEU A 136 4.85 11.71 -15.47
C LEU A 136 6.26 11.23 -15.88
N THR A 137 7.29 12.00 -15.52
CA THR A 137 8.69 11.61 -15.75
C THR A 137 9.07 10.40 -14.90
N GLU A 138 8.71 10.40 -13.62
CA GLU A 138 8.99 9.28 -12.70
C GLU A 138 8.27 8.00 -13.15
N LEU A 139 6.98 8.07 -13.52
CA LEU A 139 6.23 6.93 -14.04
C LEU A 139 6.80 6.42 -15.38
N SER A 140 7.21 7.32 -16.27
CA SER A 140 7.86 6.95 -17.54
C SER A 140 9.19 6.23 -17.31
N GLN A 141 9.99 6.67 -16.33
CA GLN A 141 11.23 5.99 -15.95
C GLN A 141 10.96 4.59 -15.38
N ALA A 142 9.90 4.44 -14.58
CA ALA A 142 9.49 3.14 -14.05
C ALA A 142 9.13 2.15 -15.18
N CYS A 143 8.40 2.58 -16.22
CA CYS A 143 8.12 1.74 -17.39
C CYS A 143 9.40 1.17 -18.03
N GLY A 144 10.48 1.95 -18.06
CA GLY A 144 11.78 1.52 -18.59
C GLY A 144 12.45 0.36 -17.82
N LYS A 145 11.96 0.00 -16.64
CA LYS A 145 12.52 -1.08 -15.81
C LYS A 145 12.02 -2.47 -16.18
N GLY A 146 10.90 -2.59 -16.89
CA GLY A 146 10.37 -3.88 -17.32
C GLY A 146 8.87 -3.89 -17.63
N CYS A 147 8.38 -5.03 -18.13
CA CYS A 147 6.97 -5.21 -18.48
C CYS A 147 6.06 -5.10 -17.25
N THR A 148 6.46 -5.66 -16.11
CA THR A 148 5.69 -5.59 -14.86
C THR A 148 5.51 -4.15 -14.38
N GLN A 149 6.56 -3.34 -14.47
CA GLN A 149 6.50 -1.92 -14.09
C GLN A 149 5.64 -1.12 -15.06
N THR A 150 5.74 -1.42 -16.36
CA THR A 150 4.87 -0.82 -17.37
C THR A 150 3.39 -1.15 -17.10
N GLU A 151 3.07 -2.41 -16.80
CA GLU A 151 1.73 -2.84 -16.42
C GLU A 151 1.21 -2.10 -15.18
N LEU A 152 2.03 -1.98 -14.13
CA LEU A 152 1.67 -1.22 -12.92
C LEU A 152 1.37 0.25 -13.23
N VAL A 153 2.18 0.91 -14.05
CA VAL A 153 1.97 2.31 -14.46
C VAL A 153 0.68 2.45 -15.27
N LEU A 154 0.39 1.51 -16.17
CA LEU A 154 -0.87 1.50 -16.93
C LEU A 154 -2.08 1.29 -16.02
N LEU A 155 -1.98 0.43 -14.99
CA LEU A 155 -3.04 0.27 -13.98
C LEU A 155 -3.26 1.57 -13.19
N VAL A 156 -2.20 2.28 -12.82
CA VAL A 156 -2.30 3.60 -12.18
C VAL A 156 -3.05 4.59 -13.06
N PHE A 157 -2.72 4.69 -14.35
CA PHE A 157 -3.41 5.61 -15.26
C PHE A 157 -4.87 5.22 -15.50
N LEU A 158 -5.15 3.92 -15.69
CA LEU A 158 -6.51 3.41 -15.83
C LEU A 158 -7.37 3.80 -14.61
N ARG A 159 -6.87 3.50 -13.41
CA ARG A 159 -7.56 3.79 -12.16
C ARG A 159 -7.72 5.30 -11.93
N LEU A 160 -6.70 6.10 -12.23
CA LEU A 160 -6.79 7.55 -12.14
C LEU A 160 -7.87 8.12 -13.06
N ALA A 161 -7.96 7.63 -14.29
CA ALA A 161 -8.98 8.06 -15.24
C ALA A 161 -10.39 7.67 -14.77
N GLU A 162 -10.57 6.46 -14.24
CA GLU A 162 -11.84 6.02 -13.65
C GLU A 162 -12.27 6.90 -12.48
N ASP A 163 -11.38 7.14 -11.53
CA ASP A 163 -11.66 7.92 -10.31
C ASP A 163 -11.97 9.39 -10.60
N VAL A 164 -11.29 10.01 -11.57
CA VAL A 164 -11.42 11.45 -11.83
C VAL A 164 -12.53 11.77 -12.85
N ALA A 165 -12.74 10.89 -13.83
CA ALA A 165 -13.66 11.17 -14.94
C ALA A 165 -14.98 10.40 -14.89
N ILE A 166 -15.03 9.21 -14.26
CA ILE A 166 -16.19 8.30 -14.38
C ILE A 166 -16.96 8.18 -13.06
N LEU A 167 -16.29 8.01 -11.93
CA LEU A 167 -16.89 7.63 -10.65
C LEU A 167 -17.13 8.81 -9.68
N GLN A 168 -17.49 9.99 -10.20
CA GLN A 168 -17.76 11.17 -9.36
C GLN A 168 -18.89 10.96 -8.34
#